data_AF-A0A7W1KUP6-F1
#
_entry.id   AF-A0A7W1KUP6-F1
#
_cell.length_a   1.000
_cell.length_b   1.000
_cell.length_c   1.000
_cell.angle_alpha   90.00
_cell.angle_beta   90.00
_cell.angle_gamma   90.00
#
_symmetry.space_group_name_H-M   'P 1'
#
loop_
_entity.id
_entity.type
_entity.pdbx_description
1 polymer ?
#
loop_
_entity_poly.entity_id
_entity_poly.type
_entity_poly.pdbx_seq_one_letter_code
_entity_poly.pdbx_strand_id
1 'polypeptide(L)'
;WVSFSLAGQEFMALNGGPQFTFNEATSFFVRCKDQDEVDRLWSQLTDGGEEGQCGWLNDRFGLSWQIIPDRLSELLADPDPARSQAAMQAMLQMHKIEIKTLEDAANAA
;
A
#
# COMPACT_ATOMS: atom_id res chain seq x y z
N TRP A 1 8.75 -19.22 -18.63
CA TRP A 1 8.32 -18.75 -17.30
C TRP A 1 9.56 -18.53 -16.45
N VAL A 2 9.45 -17.74 -15.39
CA VAL A 2 10.52 -17.50 -14.41
C VAL A 2 9.93 -17.71 -13.03
N SER A 3 10.68 -18.37 -12.16
CA SER A 3 10.32 -18.51 -10.75
C SER A 3 11.17 -17.57 -9.91
N PHE A 4 10.55 -16.92 -8.93
CA PHE A 4 11.23 -16.04 -7.99
C PHE A 4 10.52 -16.04 -6.64
N SER A 5 11.25 -15.61 -5.61
CA SER A 5 10.73 -15.43 -4.27
C SER A 5 10.59 -13.94 -3.95
N LEU A 6 9.49 -13.56 -3.32
CA LEU A 6 9.28 -12.23 -2.78
C LEU A 6 8.79 -12.35 -1.34
N ALA A 7 9.54 -11.79 -0.39
CA ALA A 7 9.23 -11.86 1.04
C ALA A 7 8.94 -13.30 1.55
N GLY A 8 9.60 -14.31 0.97
CA GLY A 8 9.44 -15.72 1.31
C GLY A 8 8.27 -16.43 0.63
N GLN A 9 7.50 -15.74 -0.21
CA GLN A 9 6.45 -16.31 -1.05
C GLN A 9 7.02 -16.62 -2.44
N GLU A 10 6.81 -17.85 -2.91
CA GLU A 10 7.20 -18.27 -4.25
C GLU A 10 6.17 -17.83 -5.30
N PHE A 11 6.67 -17.29 -6.41
CA PHE A 11 5.89 -16.84 -7.55
C PHE A 11 6.40 -17.46 -8.85
N MET A 12 5.48 -17.62 -9.80
CA MET A 12 5.80 -17.99 -11.17
C MET A 12 5.28 -16.90 -12.11
N ALA A 13 6.20 -16.25 -12.83
CA ALA A 13 5.89 -15.27 -13.86
C ALA A 13 5.90 -15.92 -15.25
N LEU A 14 4.93 -15.54 -16.09
CA LEU A 14 4.80 -16.01 -17.46
C LEU A 14 4.78 -14.82 -18.42
N ASN A 15 5.64 -14.86 -19.45
CA ASN A 15 5.57 -13.95 -20.58
C ASN A 15 4.41 -14.36 -21.50
N GLY A 16 3.19 -13.98 -21.13
CA GLY A 16 1.95 -14.41 -21.79
C GLY A 16 1.48 -13.55 -22.97
N GLY A 17 2.15 -12.42 -23.25
CA GLY A 17 1.69 -11.41 -24.19
C GLY A 17 0.63 -10.46 -23.60
N PRO A 18 0.14 -9.47 -24.37
CA PRO A 18 -0.72 -8.39 -23.87
C PRO A 18 -2.21 -8.76 -23.75
N GLN A 19 -2.58 -10.03 -23.96
CA GLN A 19 -3.98 -10.48 -23.96
C GLN A 19 -4.62 -10.46 -22.57
N PHE A 20 -3.80 -10.43 -21.51
CA PHE A 20 -4.22 -10.42 -20.12
C PHE A 20 -3.66 -9.18 -19.44
N THR A 21 -4.52 -8.48 -18.68
CA THR A 21 -4.14 -7.29 -17.94
C THR A 21 -4.45 -7.50 -16.46
N PHE A 22 -3.57 -7.02 -15.59
CA PHE A 22 -3.88 -6.91 -14.17
C PHE A 22 -5.00 -5.89 -13.94
N ASN A 23 -5.66 -6.05 -12.79
CA ASN A 23 -6.55 -5.08 -12.20
C ASN A 23 -6.50 -5.23 -10.68
N GLU A 24 -7.18 -4.34 -9.97
CA GLU A 24 -7.14 -4.22 -8.51
C GLU A 24 -7.75 -5.43 -7.79
N ALA A 25 -8.45 -6.32 -8.49
CA ALA A 25 -9.00 -7.55 -7.89
C ALA A 25 -7.91 -8.50 -7.39
N THR A 26 -6.68 -8.38 -7.91
CA THR A 26 -5.50 -9.06 -7.36
C THR A 26 -4.44 -8.01 -7.01
N SER A 27 -4.06 -7.94 -5.74
CA SER A 27 -2.99 -7.06 -5.28
C SER A 27 -2.10 -7.75 -4.26
N PHE A 28 -0.86 -7.25 -4.15
CA PHE A 28 0.05 -7.66 -3.10
C PHE A 28 0.00 -6.68 -1.94
N PHE A 29 -0.41 -7.18 -0.77
CA PHE A 29 -0.44 -6.42 0.46
C PHE A 29 0.90 -6.54 1.18
N VAL A 30 1.58 -5.41 1.36
CA VAL A 30 2.89 -5.35 2.02
C VAL A 30 2.73 -4.55 3.31
N ARG A 31 3.03 -5.22 4.43
CA ARG A 31 3.10 -4.60 5.75
C ARG A 31 4.44 -3.88 5.90
N CYS A 32 4.40 -2.60 6.21
CA CYS A 32 5.58 -1.79 6.49
C CYS A 32 5.68 -1.50 7.98
N LYS A 33 6.89 -1.60 8.53
CA LYS A 33 7.10 -1.34 9.97
C LYS A 33 7.20 0.14 10.31
N ASP A 34 7.65 0.96 9.36
CA ASP A 34 7.96 2.38 9.55
C ASP A 34 7.80 3.17 8.24
N GLN A 35 7.95 4.49 8.34
CA GLN A 35 7.81 5.40 7.19
C GLN A 35 8.93 5.18 6.16
N ASP A 36 10.14 4.83 6.58
CA ASP A 36 11.27 4.61 5.67
C ASP A 36 10.99 3.42 4.73
N GLU A 37 10.36 2.35 5.24
CA GLU A 37 9.93 1.24 4.39
C GLU A 37 8.80 1.62 3.42
N VAL A 38 7.82 2.40 3.88
CA VAL A 38 6.75 2.92 3.02
C VAL A 38 7.35 3.74 1.89
N ASP A 39 8.20 4.72 2.21
CA ASP A 39 8.80 5.65 1.26
C ASP A 39 9.66 4.93 0.22
N ARG A 40 10.50 4.00 0.68
CA ARG A 40 11.38 3.23 -0.19
C ARG A 40 10.60 2.36 -1.16
N LEU A 41 9.58 1.64 -0.69
CA LEU A 41 8.79 0.76 -1.54
C LEU A 41 7.90 1.55 -2.49
N TRP A 42 7.23 2.59 -1.98
CA TRP A 42 6.40 3.47 -2.77
C TRP A 42 7.18 4.07 -3.94
N SER A 43 8.32 4.73 -3.66
CA SER A 43 9.14 5.35 -4.69
C SER A 43 9.68 4.37 -5.73
N GLN A 44 9.99 3.13 -5.35
CA GLN A 44 10.52 2.13 -6.29
C GLN A 44 9.43 1.52 -7.17
N LEU A 45 8.22 1.34 -6.63
CA LEU A 45 7.12 0.73 -7.37
C LEU A 45 6.41 1.76 -8.27
N THR A 46 6.41 3.04 -7.89
CA THR A 46 5.88 4.12 -8.73
C THR A 46 6.87 4.61 -9.79
N ASP A 47 8.14 4.16 -9.76
CA ASP A 47 9.08 4.40 -10.85
C ASP A 47 8.66 3.65 -12.12
N GLY A 48 8.01 4.39 -13.02
CA GLY A 48 7.35 3.86 -14.21
C GLY A 48 5.97 3.25 -13.95
N GLY A 49 5.45 3.38 -12.72
CA GLY A 49 4.11 2.96 -12.31
C GLY A 49 3.16 4.15 -12.11
N GLU A 50 2.03 3.90 -11.45
CA GLU A 50 0.98 4.88 -11.19
C GLU A 50 0.56 4.87 -9.71
N GLU A 51 0.44 6.05 -9.12
CA GLU A 51 -0.06 6.20 -7.75
C GLU A 51 -1.58 5.99 -7.67
N GLY A 52 -2.00 5.14 -6.74
CA GLY A 52 -3.39 4.99 -6.34
C GLY A 52 -3.68 5.70 -5.01
N GLN A 53 -4.89 5.55 -4.49
CA GLN A 53 -5.32 6.17 -3.23
C GLN A 53 -5.11 5.24 -2.04
N CYS A 54 -5.02 5.80 -0.83
CA CYS A 54 -5.06 5.05 0.43
C CYS A 54 -4.01 3.93 0.53
N GLY A 55 -2.79 4.18 0.04
CA GLY A 55 -1.70 3.21 0.05
C GLY A 55 -1.69 2.24 -1.13
N TRP A 56 -2.59 2.41 -2.11
CA TRP A 56 -2.59 1.64 -3.35
C TRP A 56 -1.69 2.25 -4.41
N LEU A 57 -1.10 1.40 -5.25
CA LEU A 57 -0.38 1.80 -6.47
C LEU A 57 -0.40 0.67 -7.48
N ASN A 58 -0.13 0.99 -8.75
CA ASN A 58 0.17 0.00 -9.79
C ASN A 58 1.64 0.14 -10.20
N ASP A 59 2.38 -0.97 -10.28
CA ASP A 59 3.78 -0.91 -10.72
C ASP A 59 3.91 -0.76 -12.25
N ARG A 60 5.15 -0.69 -12.75
CA ARG A 60 5.44 -0.56 -14.19
C ARG A 60 4.86 -1.67 -15.10
N PHE A 61 4.44 -2.79 -14.51
CA PHE A 61 3.82 -3.91 -15.22
C PHE A 61 2.29 -3.92 -15.08
N GLY A 62 1.73 -2.94 -14.35
CA GLY A 62 0.31 -2.81 -14.07
C GLY A 62 -0.19 -3.66 -12.90
N LEU A 63 0.69 -4.35 -12.17
CA LEU A 63 0.29 -5.15 -11.01
C LEU A 63 -0.04 -4.22 -9.84
N SER A 64 -1.15 -4.47 -9.16
CA SER A 64 -1.59 -3.67 -8.02
C SER A 64 -0.87 -4.06 -6.72
N TRP A 65 -0.51 -3.05 -5.93
CA TRP A 65 0.14 -3.19 -4.62
C TRP A 65 -0.57 -2.34 -3.58
N GLN A 66 -0.52 -2.79 -2.34
CA GLN A 66 -0.96 -2.04 -1.16
C GLN A 66 0.24 -1.93 -0.21
N ILE A 67 0.81 -0.73 -0.09
CA ILE A 67 1.96 -0.45 0.78
C ILE A 67 1.43 0.19 2.06
N ILE A 68 1.21 -0.65 3.08
CA ILE A 68 0.42 -0.30 4.24
C ILE A 68 1.27 -0.42 5.50
N PRO A 69 1.52 0.68 6.23
CA PRO A 69 2.20 0.58 7.50
C PRO A 69 1.29 -0.07 8.55
N ASP A 70 1.89 -0.87 9.43
CA ASP A 70 1.16 -1.51 10.55
C ASP A 70 0.39 -0.49 11.38
N ARG A 71 0.97 0.71 11.54
CA ARG A 71 0.36 1.81 12.29
C ARG A 71 -0.97 2.29 11.72
N LEU A 72 -1.16 2.26 10.39
CA LEU A 72 -2.46 2.60 9.80
C LEU A 72 -3.53 1.60 10.24
N SER A 73 -3.22 0.31 10.22
CA SER A 73 -4.17 -0.74 10.63
C SER A 73 -4.54 -0.63 12.12
N GLU A 74 -3.57 -0.31 12.96
CA GLU A 74 -3.80 -0.06 14.39
C GLU A 74 -4.71 1.16 14.64
N LEU A 75 -4.48 2.27 13.92
CA LEU A 75 -5.27 3.49 14.06
C LEU A 75 -6.71 3.29 13.57
N LEU A 76 -6.91 2.57 12.46
CA LEU A 76 -8.27 2.26 11.97
C LEU A 76 -9.02 1.31 12.91
N ALA A 77 -8.30 0.44 13.63
CA ALA A 77 -8.85 -0.47 14.63
C ALA A 77 -8.90 0.12 16.06
N ASP A 78 -8.61 1.42 16.22
CA ASP A 78 -8.59 2.07 17.53
C ASP A 78 -9.98 1.92 18.21
N PRO A 79 -10.04 1.50 19.49
CA PRO A 79 -11.30 1.32 20.20
C PRO A 79 -12.05 2.63 20.43
N ASP A 80 -11.38 3.78 20.34
CA ASP A 80 -12.02 5.09 20.32
C ASP A 80 -12.52 5.41 18.90
N PRO A 81 -13.85 5.49 18.68
CA PRO A 81 -14.41 5.76 17.37
C PRO A 81 -14.01 7.13 16.80
N ALA A 82 -13.75 8.13 17.66
CA ALA A 82 -13.34 9.46 17.20
C ALA A 82 -11.95 9.41 16.58
N ARG A 83 -11.01 8.73 17.25
CA ARG A 83 -9.63 8.52 16.78
C ARG A 83 -9.59 7.72 15.49
N SER A 84 -10.32 6.58 15.45
CA SER A 84 -10.41 5.74 14.25
C SER A 84 -11.01 6.50 13.06
N GLN A 85 -12.09 7.25 13.28
CA GLN A 85 -12.71 8.06 12.23
C GLN A 85 -11.79 9.17 11.73
N ALA A 86 -11.06 9.85 12.62
CA ALA A 86 -10.11 10.90 12.23
C ALA A 86 -8.95 10.34 11.39
N ALA A 87 -8.39 9.19 11.78
CA ALA A 87 -7.37 8.49 10.98
C ALA A 87 -7.91 8.06 9.61
N MET A 88 -9.14 7.53 9.55
CA MET A 88 -9.81 7.17 8.30
C MET A 88 -9.98 8.39 7.38
N GLN A 89 -10.44 9.53 7.90
CA GLN A 89 -10.61 10.75 7.10
C GLN A 89 -9.27 11.27 6.57
N ALA A 90 -8.22 11.23 7.37
CA ALA A 90 -6.88 11.59 6.93
C ALA A 90 -6.38 10.66 5.81
N MET A 91 -6.55 9.34 5.98
CA MET A 91 -6.15 8.34 4.97
C MET A 91 -6.85 8.56 3.63
N LEU A 92 -8.13 8.90 3.62
CA LEU A 92 -8.90 9.13 2.38
C LEU A 92 -8.38 10.32 1.55
N GLN A 93 -7.55 11.19 2.12
CA GLN A 93 -6.90 12.30 1.41
C GLN A 93 -5.49 11.95 0.92
N MET A 94 -5.02 10.72 1.17
CA MET A 94 -3.66 10.28 0.87
C MET A 94 -3.60 9.38 -0.36
N HIS A 95 -2.49 9.52 -1.10
CA HIS A 95 -2.01 8.49 -2.01
C HIS A 95 -1.07 7.56 -1.26
N LYS A 96 0.19 7.98 -1.06
CA LYS A 96 1.13 7.35 -0.14
C LYS A 96 0.72 7.61 1.31
N ILE A 97 0.83 6.60 2.16
CA ILE A 97 0.51 6.74 3.59
C ILE A 97 1.63 7.49 4.32
N GLU A 98 1.24 8.53 5.05
CA GLU A 98 2.11 9.30 5.93
C GLU A 98 1.73 9.02 7.40
N ILE A 99 2.51 8.19 8.08
CA ILE A 99 2.21 7.69 9.43
C ILE A 99 1.98 8.85 10.40
N LYS A 100 2.85 9.86 10.37
CA LYS A 100 2.77 11.01 11.26
C LYS A 100 1.45 11.77 11.10
N THR A 101 1.01 11.99 9.87
CA THR A 101 -0.24 12.71 9.61
C THR A 101 -1.47 11.94 10.12
N LEU A 102 -1.45 10.60 10.02
CA LEU A 102 -2.50 9.77 10.61
C LEU A 102 -2.53 9.87 12.13
N GLU A 103 -1.36 9.81 12.77
CA GLU A 103 -1.23 9.93 14.22
C GLU A 103 -1.66 11.31 14.72
N ASP A 104 -1.24 12.37 14.04
CA ASP A 104 -1.62 13.75 14.36
C ASP A 104 -3.14 13.93 14.24
N ALA A 105 -3.77 13.38 13.20
CA ALA A 105 -5.22 13.40 13.02
C ALA A 105 -5.94 12.65 14.15
N ALA A 106 -5.50 11.44 14.47
CA ALA A 106 -6.10 10.64 15.55
C ALA A 106 -5.92 11.30 16.92
N ASN A 107 -4.78 11.92 17.20
CA ASN A 107 -4.51 12.56 18.49
C ASN A 107 -5.24 13.90 18.68
N ALA A 108 -5.73 14.51 17.60
CA ALA A 108 -6.51 15.76 17.64
C ALA A 108 -8.03 15.54 17.76
N ALA A 109 -8.49 14.27 17.76
CA ALA A 109 -9.89 13.88 17.79
C ALA A 109 -10.52 13.94 19.19
#